data_AF-A0AAD9WPU8-F1
#
_entry.id   AF-A0AAD9WPU8-F1
#
_cell.length_a   1.000
_cell.length_b   1.000
_cell.length_c   1.000
_cell.angle_alpha   90.00
_cell.angle_beta   90.00
_cell.angle_gamma   90.00
#
_symmetry.space_group_name_H-M   'P 1'
#
loop_
_entity.id
_entity.type
_entity.pdbx_description
1 polymer ?
#
loop_
_entity_poly.entity_id
_entity_poly.type
_entity_poly.pdbx_seq_one_letter_code
_entity_poly.pdbx_strand_id
1 'polypeptide(L)'
;MKTYYLLMRRRAFFFPQLYSHNIVLLDYTFMTRIQGRWSLLVENKTQFKHETYKWDSEMTDYVIGKKPVEAWEHWRKVNLILFPTNVNENHCVAIAVDLKEWVIAIYDSLPEINSVLEITKWISCLRKMLPSLLVHTIPDIYNDALPFAVQIPEKDIPNQGNRSDYGIFALKFLEYLLAGKQFDFEAKDGPALRVKIELRSVVDIGSVLFAGLPERRRPTGERTTIDAISSGTNHSEGCPFG
;
A
#
# COMPACT_ATOMS: atom_id res chain seq x y z
N MET A 1 7.89 -12.07 -3.24
CA MET A 1 7.61 -10.73 -2.66
C MET A 1 6.16 -10.28 -2.89
N LYS A 2 5.70 -10.07 -4.13
CA LYS A 2 4.33 -9.58 -4.42
C LYS A 2 3.21 -10.42 -3.77
N THR A 3 3.32 -11.75 -3.81
CA THR A 3 2.34 -12.68 -3.20
C THR A 3 2.25 -12.54 -1.69
N TYR A 4 3.39 -12.58 -0.98
CA TYR A 4 3.41 -12.40 0.47
C TYR A 4 2.89 -11.02 0.89
N TYR A 5 3.21 -9.99 0.11
CA TYR A 5 2.72 -8.64 0.36
C TYR A 5 1.21 -8.50 0.23
N LEU A 6 0.61 -9.10 -0.81
CA LEU A 6 -0.84 -9.24 -0.95
C LEU A 6 -1.44 -9.99 0.23
N LEU A 7 -0.79 -11.06 0.66
CA LEU A 7 -1.24 -11.84 1.81
C LEU A 7 -1.25 -11.03 3.11
N MET A 8 -0.22 -10.22 3.36
CA MET A 8 -0.19 -9.30 4.52
C MET A 8 -1.38 -8.35 4.51
N ARG A 9 -1.71 -7.76 3.35
CA ARG A 9 -2.89 -6.88 3.20
C ARG A 9 -4.19 -7.61 3.49
N ARG A 10 -4.35 -8.81 2.94
CA ARG A 10 -5.54 -9.65 3.19
C ARG A 10 -5.66 -10.06 4.65
N ARG A 11 -4.55 -10.37 5.32
CA ARG A 11 -4.57 -10.67 6.76
C ARG A 11 -4.99 -9.46 7.57
N ALA A 12 -4.48 -8.27 7.25
CA ALA A 12 -4.95 -7.04 7.86
C ALA A 12 -6.45 -6.79 7.63
N PHE A 13 -6.95 -7.17 6.45
CA PHE A 13 -8.39 -7.11 6.12
C PHE A 13 -9.23 -8.08 6.97
N PHE A 14 -8.88 -9.36 6.98
CA PHE A 14 -9.72 -10.40 7.59
C PHE A 14 -9.53 -10.55 9.10
N PHE A 15 -8.38 -10.11 9.63
CA PHE A 15 -8.04 -10.21 11.05
C PHE A 15 -7.65 -8.85 11.64
N PRO A 16 -8.52 -7.83 11.56
CA PRO A 16 -8.19 -6.46 11.98
C PRO A 16 -7.79 -6.37 13.46
N GLN A 17 -8.22 -7.30 14.32
CA GLN A 17 -7.81 -7.39 15.72
C GLN A 17 -6.31 -7.67 15.93
N LEU A 18 -5.61 -8.17 14.90
CA LEU A 18 -4.18 -8.45 14.95
C LEU A 18 -3.31 -7.26 14.52
N TYR A 19 -3.94 -6.20 13.99
CA TYR A 19 -3.25 -5.09 13.35
C TYR A 19 -3.83 -3.73 13.79
N SER A 20 -3.03 -2.68 13.66
CA SER A 20 -3.48 -1.33 13.98
C SER A 20 -4.45 -0.82 12.91
N HIS A 21 -5.60 -0.26 13.33
CA HIS A 21 -6.71 0.12 12.44
C HIS A 21 -6.49 1.45 11.70
N ASN A 22 -5.37 2.10 11.92
CA ASN A 22 -4.97 3.41 11.38
C ASN A 22 -3.73 3.30 10.50
N ILE A 23 -3.44 2.10 9.96
CA ILE A 23 -2.30 1.84 9.11
C ILE A 23 -2.81 1.33 7.77
N VAL A 24 -2.30 1.89 6.68
CA VAL A 24 -2.59 1.40 5.32
C VAL A 24 -1.32 0.82 4.70
N LEU A 25 -1.49 -0.27 3.96
CA LEU A 25 -0.40 -0.98 3.29
C LEU A 25 -0.62 -0.87 1.76
N LEU A 26 0.17 -0.04 1.06
CA LEU A 26 -0.03 0.31 -0.37
C LEU A 26 0.68 -0.65 -1.31
N ASP A 27 0.18 -0.89 -2.51
CA ASP A 27 0.95 -1.72 -3.46
C ASP A 27 2.26 -1.07 -3.94
N TYR A 28 3.09 -1.89 -4.57
CA TYR A 28 4.39 -1.47 -5.11
C TYR A 28 4.26 -0.43 -6.23
N THR A 29 3.07 -0.23 -6.81
CA THR A 29 2.89 0.70 -7.93
C THR A 29 2.78 2.13 -7.45
N PHE A 30 2.31 2.39 -6.23
CA PHE A 30 2.15 3.74 -5.68
C PHE A 30 3.42 4.59 -5.86
N MET A 31 4.57 4.09 -5.43
CA MET A 31 5.83 4.83 -5.55
C MET A 31 6.24 5.02 -7.01
N THR A 32 6.11 3.98 -7.85
CA THR A 32 6.40 4.09 -9.29
C THR A 32 5.52 5.14 -9.98
N ARG A 33 4.25 5.28 -9.55
CA ARG A 33 3.32 6.29 -10.07
C ARG A 33 3.70 7.70 -9.67
N ILE A 34 4.19 7.91 -8.45
CA ILE A 34 4.76 9.19 -7.99
C ILE A 34 6.02 9.52 -8.79
N GLN A 35 6.92 8.54 -8.95
CA GLN A 35 8.18 8.73 -9.68
C GLN A 35 7.95 9.07 -11.15
N GLY A 36 7.04 8.37 -11.84
CA GLY A 36 6.73 8.68 -13.25
C GLY A 36 6.23 10.10 -13.43
N ARG A 37 5.37 10.58 -12.52
CA ARG A 37 4.89 11.97 -12.51
C ARG A 37 6.02 12.96 -12.24
N TRP A 38 6.93 12.65 -11.33
CA TRP A 38 8.11 13.46 -11.05
C TRP A 38 9.05 13.54 -12.25
N SER A 39 9.35 12.41 -12.90
CA SER A 39 10.20 12.35 -14.08
C SER A 39 9.66 13.23 -15.22
N LEU A 40 8.35 13.18 -15.48
CA LEU A 40 7.71 14.04 -16.48
C LEU A 40 7.87 15.54 -16.18
N LEU A 41 7.83 15.93 -14.90
CA LEU A 41 8.07 17.33 -14.53
C LEU A 41 9.53 17.73 -14.81
N VAL A 42 10.48 16.86 -14.46
CA VAL A 42 11.92 17.10 -14.68
C VAL A 42 12.24 17.15 -16.18
N GLU A 43 11.73 16.20 -16.97
CA GLU A 43 11.91 16.14 -18.43
C GLU A 43 11.37 17.39 -19.13
N ASN A 44 10.18 17.84 -18.72
CA ASN A 44 9.56 19.06 -19.24
C ASN A 44 10.14 20.35 -18.63
N LYS A 45 11.22 20.27 -17.85
CA LYS A 45 11.85 21.40 -17.13
C LYS A 45 10.83 22.23 -16.33
N THR A 46 9.78 21.57 -15.87
CA THR A 46 8.67 22.20 -15.16
C THR A 46 8.93 22.10 -13.67
N GLN A 47 8.91 23.24 -12.99
CA GLN A 47 9.00 23.24 -11.54
C GLN A 47 7.70 22.69 -10.95
N PHE A 48 7.80 21.72 -10.05
CA PHE A 48 6.67 21.28 -9.25
C PHE A 48 6.14 22.44 -8.38
N LYS A 49 4.86 22.77 -8.54
CA LYS A 49 4.13 23.78 -7.76
C LYS A 49 2.81 23.20 -7.30
N HIS A 50 2.66 23.03 -5.99
CA HIS A 50 1.54 22.33 -5.39
C HIS A 50 0.19 22.98 -5.70
N GLU A 51 0.14 24.30 -5.85
CA GLU A 51 -1.07 25.09 -6.11
C GLU A 51 -1.65 24.83 -7.51
N THR A 52 -0.78 24.49 -8.46
CA THR A 52 -1.15 24.33 -9.87
C THR A 52 -1.11 22.89 -10.35
N TYR A 53 -0.51 21.99 -9.57
CA TYR A 53 -0.41 20.59 -9.95
C TYR A 53 -1.77 19.91 -9.87
N LYS A 54 -2.22 19.32 -10.98
CA LYS A 54 -3.50 18.63 -11.07
C LYS A 54 -3.31 17.15 -10.82
N TRP A 55 -3.96 16.64 -9.77
CA TRP A 55 -3.99 15.22 -9.47
C TRP A 55 -5.15 14.54 -10.23
N ASP A 56 -4.85 13.38 -10.80
CA ASP A 56 -5.83 12.53 -11.44
C ASP A 56 -6.48 11.55 -10.44
N SER A 57 -7.55 10.88 -10.86
CA SER A 57 -8.24 9.89 -10.05
C SER A 57 -7.37 8.70 -9.67
N GLU A 58 -6.34 8.37 -10.46
CA GLU A 58 -5.48 7.23 -10.13
C GLU A 58 -4.77 7.44 -8.79
N MET A 59 -4.30 8.66 -8.53
CA MET A 59 -3.62 9.00 -7.28
C MET A 59 -4.59 9.34 -6.15
N THR A 60 -5.67 10.06 -6.42
CA THR A 60 -6.64 10.42 -5.38
C THR A 60 -7.41 9.20 -4.87
N ASP A 61 -7.60 8.17 -5.71
CA ASP A 61 -8.20 6.88 -5.32
C ASP A 61 -7.43 6.18 -4.19
N TYR A 62 -6.11 6.38 -4.09
CA TYR A 62 -5.35 5.86 -2.94
C TYR A 62 -5.75 6.56 -1.64
N VAL A 63 -5.82 7.90 -1.67
CA VAL A 63 -6.09 8.73 -0.49
C VAL A 63 -7.49 8.52 0.07
N ILE A 64 -8.48 8.31 -0.81
CA ILE A 64 -9.87 8.05 -0.42
C ILE A 64 -10.15 6.57 -0.13
N GLY A 65 -9.14 5.70 -0.16
CA GLY A 65 -9.27 4.27 0.17
C GLY A 65 -9.97 3.43 -0.89
N LYS A 66 -9.94 3.84 -2.17
CA LYS A 66 -10.40 3.01 -3.31
C LYS A 66 -9.29 2.13 -3.88
N LYS A 67 -8.03 2.51 -3.64
CA LYS A 67 -6.85 1.77 -4.08
C LYS A 67 -5.86 1.52 -2.96
N PRO A 68 -5.23 0.33 -2.94
CA PRO A 68 -5.62 -0.90 -3.65
C PRO A 68 -7.05 -1.37 -3.29
N VAL A 69 -7.66 -2.27 -4.08
CA VAL A 69 -9.05 -2.78 -3.88
C VAL A 69 -9.29 -3.41 -2.49
N GLU A 70 -8.20 -3.70 -1.78
CA GLU A 70 -8.18 -4.26 -0.41
C GLU A 70 -7.53 -3.29 0.60
N ALA A 71 -7.33 -2.00 0.25
CA ALA A 71 -6.85 -0.98 1.19
C ALA A 71 -8.02 -0.34 1.91
N TRP A 72 -7.98 -0.56 3.21
CA TRP A 72 -8.87 -0.01 4.19
C TRP A 72 -8.53 1.44 4.45
N GLU A 73 -9.59 2.17 4.69
CA GLU A 73 -9.63 3.51 5.22
C GLU A 73 -9.18 4.62 4.27
N HIS A 74 -10.09 5.57 4.16
CA HIS A 74 -9.76 6.91 3.77
C HIS A 74 -8.61 7.42 4.66
N TRP A 75 -7.57 8.00 4.05
CA TRP A 75 -6.37 8.45 4.77
C TRP A 75 -6.62 9.56 5.80
N ARG A 76 -7.83 10.13 5.82
CA ARG A 76 -8.38 10.95 6.91
C ARG A 76 -8.29 10.26 8.28
N LYS A 77 -8.28 8.92 8.33
CA LYS A 77 -8.18 8.11 9.56
C LYS A 77 -6.86 7.33 9.68
N VAL A 78 -5.95 7.53 8.73
CA VAL A 78 -4.67 6.83 8.68
C VAL A 78 -3.61 7.67 9.37
N ASN A 79 -2.82 7.04 10.22
CA ASN A 79 -1.62 7.64 10.82
C ASN A 79 -0.36 7.20 10.07
N LEU A 80 -0.32 5.95 9.60
CA LEU A 80 0.88 5.37 9.00
C LEU A 80 0.58 4.75 7.63
N ILE A 81 1.35 5.14 6.62
CA ILE A 81 1.33 4.53 5.29
C ILE A 81 2.57 3.67 5.13
N LEU A 82 2.38 2.39 4.80
CA LEU A 82 3.45 1.41 4.66
C LEU A 82 3.51 0.89 3.22
N PHE A 83 4.73 0.79 2.66
CA PHE A 83 4.94 0.08 1.39
C PHE A 83 6.41 -0.29 1.17
N PRO A 84 6.69 -1.39 0.45
CA PRO A 84 8.03 -1.71 -0.02
C PRO A 84 8.32 -0.95 -1.31
N THR A 85 9.60 -0.68 -1.58
CA THR A 85 10.01 -0.07 -2.84
C THR A 85 11.45 -0.40 -3.19
N ASN A 86 11.78 -0.35 -4.48
CA ASN A 86 13.14 -0.55 -4.95
C ASN A 86 13.82 0.80 -5.16
N VAL A 87 14.77 1.13 -4.30
CA VAL A 87 15.68 2.25 -4.51
C VAL A 87 16.58 1.92 -5.69
N ASN A 88 16.70 2.85 -6.63
CA ASN A 88 17.57 2.73 -7.82
C ASN A 88 17.48 1.38 -8.56
N GLU A 89 16.28 0.77 -8.55
CA GLU A 89 15.98 -0.53 -9.20
C GLU A 89 16.81 -1.73 -8.70
N ASN A 90 17.64 -1.57 -7.67
CA ASN A 90 18.62 -2.57 -7.25
C ASN A 90 18.46 -3.04 -5.80
N HIS A 91 17.69 -2.32 -4.98
CA HIS A 91 17.67 -2.52 -3.54
C HIS A 91 16.29 -2.27 -2.94
N CYS A 92 15.69 -3.31 -2.33
CA CYS A 92 14.37 -3.18 -1.73
C CYS A 92 14.48 -2.67 -0.29
N VAL A 93 13.74 -1.61 0.01
CA VAL A 93 13.61 -1.01 1.35
C VAL A 93 12.14 -0.97 1.75
N ALA A 94 11.88 -0.85 3.05
CA ALA A 94 10.54 -0.58 3.56
C ALA A 94 10.37 0.91 3.87
N ILE A 95 9.28 1.50 3.39
CA ILE A 95 8.91 2.88 3.66
C ILE A 95 7.76 2.93 4.65
N ALA A 96 7.89 3.79 5.65
CA ALA A 96 6.81 4.17 6.55
C ALA A 96 6.64 5.69 6.51
N VAL A 97 5.45 6.15 6.13
CA VAL A 97 5.10 7.58 6.14
C VAL A 97 4.18 7.84 7.31
N ASP A 98 4.68 8.56 8.31
CA ASP A 98 3.90 9.03 9.43
C ASP A 98 3.23 10.37 9.08
N LEU A 99 1.91 10.33 8.95
CA LEU A 99 1.11 11.52 8.61
C LEU A 99 0.91 12.47 9.79
N LYS A 100 1.15 12.02 11.03
CA LYS A 100 1.06 12.87 12.22
C LYS A 100 2.37 13.59 12.49
N GLU A 101 3.48 12.85 12.45
CA GLU A 101 4.82 13.39 12.69
C GLU A 101 5.40 14.06 11.42
N TRP A 102 4.74 13.87 10.28
CA TRP A 102 5.17 14.42 8.99
C TRP A 102 6.57 13.95 8.56
N VAL A 103 6.82 12.66 8.79
CA VAL A 103 8.12 11.98 8.57
C VAL A 103 7.96 10.80 7.61
N ILE A 104 8.93 10.65 6.71
CA ILE A 104 9.15 9.43 5.93
C ILE A 104 10.35 8.69 6.54
N ALA A 105 10.09 7.54 7.16
CA ALA A 105 11.10 6.62 7.63
C ALA A 105 11.43 5.57 6.57
N ILE A 106 12.71 5.31 6.35
CA ILE A 106 13.23 4.36 5.36
C ILE A 106 14.02 3.29 6.08
N TYR A 107 13.47 2.09 6.17
CA TYR A 107 14.12 0.95 6.80
C TYR A 107 14.92 0.18 5.75
N ASP A 108 16.24 0.29 5.87
CA ASP A 108 17.22 -0.32 4.99
C ASP A 108 18.04 -1.35 5.77
N SER A 109 17.92 -2.63 5.43
CA SER A 109 18.68 -3.70 6.08
C SER A 109 20.14 -3.80 5.62
N LEU A 110 20.52 -3.13 4.53
CA LEU A 110 21.88 -3.14 3.97
C LEU A 110 22.27 -1.73 3.48
N PRO A 111 22.53 -0.80 4.40
CA PRO A 111 22.80 0.61 4.10
C PRO A 111 24.09 0.84 3.27
N GLU A 112 24.92 -0.19 3.11
CA GLU A 112 26.12 -0.15 2.27
C GLU A 112 25.82 -0.05 0.76
N ILE A 113 24.59 -0.35 0.32
CA ILE A 113 24.26 -0.34 -1.13
C ILE A 113 24.04 1.07 -1.66
N ASN A 114 23.32 1.91 -0.91
CA ASN A 114 23.01 3.29 -1.32
C ASN A 114 23.40 4.24 -0.19
N SER A 115 24.13 5.30 -0.53
CA SER A 115 24.43 6.35 0.44
C SER A 115 23.15 7.07 0.89
N VAL A 116 23.19 7.65 2.10
CA VAL A 116 22.11 8.50 2.63
C VAL A 116 21.71 9.59 1.64
N LEU A 117 22.69 10.17 0.93
CA LEU A 117 22.45 11.18 -0.09
C LEU A 117 21.65 10.63 -1.29
N GLU A 118 22.00 9.45 -1.79
CA GLU A 118 21.30 8.79 -2.90
C GLU A 118 19.86 8.46 -2.53
N ILE A 119 19.64 7.86 -1.35
CA ILE A 119 18.29 7.55 -0.84
C ILE A 119 17.48 8.84 -0.67
N THR A 120 18.07 9.88 -0.08
CA THR A 120 17.40 11.18 0.13
C THR A 120 17.02 11.86 -1.17
N LYS A 121 17.89 11.77 -2.20
CA LYS A 121 17.60 12.29 -3.53
C LYS A 121 16.49 11.48 -4.20
N TRP A 122 16.53 10.16 -4.10
CA TRP A 122 15.54 9.26 -4.69
C TRP A 122 14.14 9.46 -4.10
N ILE A 123 14.03 9.58 -2.77
CA ILE A 123 12.74 9.78 -2.08
C ILE A 123 12.20 11.22 -2.22
N SER A 124 13.01 12.15 -2.75
CA SER A 124 12.65 13.58 -2.82
C SER A 124 11.35 13.87 -3.57
N CYS A 125 11.01 13.04 -4.56
CA CYS A 125 9.75 13.11 -5.28
C CYS A 125 8.56 12.90 -4.33
N LEU A 126 8.56 11.81 -3.56
CA LEU A 126 7.50 11.53 -2.59
C LEU A 126 7.40 12.61 -1.53
N ARG A 127 8.54 13.06 -0.98
CA ARG A 127 8.58 14.12 0.04
C ARG A 127 7.83 15.39 -0.36
N LYS A 128 7.92 15.77 -1.64
CA LYS A 128 7.34 17.01 -2.18
C LYS A 128 5.92 16.80 -2.72
N MET A 129 5.68 15.65 -3.35
CA MET A 129 4.42 15.40 -4.04
C MET A 129 3.32 14.90 -3.10
N LEU A 130 3.66 14.10 -2.07
CA LEU A 130 2.66 13.57 -1.15
C LEU A 130 1.87 14.66 -0.41
N PRO A 131 2.50 15.72 0.16
CA PRO A 131 1.76 16.83 0.77
C PRO A 131 0.75 17.47 -0.17
N SER A 132 1.13 17.71 -1.43
CA SER A 132 0.23 18.26 -2.45
C SER A 132 -0.94 17.32 -2.77
N LEU A 133 -0.70 16.01 -2.83
CA LEU A 133 -1.76 15.01 -3.04
C LEU A 133 -2.75 15.01 -1.87
N LEU A 134 -2.24 15.13 -0.63
CA LEU A 134 -3.06 15.20 0.58
C LEU A 134 -3.92 16.47 0.58
N VAL A 135 -3.32 17.65 0.40
CA VAL A 135 -4.04 18.94 0.34
C VAL A 135 -5.10 18.93 -0.76
N HIS A 136 -4.78 18.39 -1.94
CA HIS A 136 -5.74 18.31 -3.04
C HIS A 136 -6.95 17.43 -2.71
N THR A 137 -6.75 16.33 -1.99
CA THR A 137 -7.78 15.30 -1.81
C THR A 137 -8.58 15.46 -0.51
N ILE A 138 -7.95 15.99 0.54
CA ILE A 138 -8.52 16.19 1.89
C ILE A 138 -8.09 17.55 2.46
N PRO A 139 -8.51 18.65 1.82
CA PRO A 139 -8.11 20.01 2.18
C PRO A 139 -8.59 20.46 3.57
N ASP A 140 -9.59 19.77 4.15
CA ASP A 140 -10.12 20.04 5.48
C ASP A 140 -9.19 19.57 6.61
N ILE A 141 -8.25 18.66 6.31
CA ILE A 141 -7.26 18.16 7.27
C ILE A 141 -5.88 18.70 6.98
N TYR A 142 -5.48 18.69 5.71
CA TYR A 142 -4.16 19.14 5.29
C TYR A 142 -4.33 20.39 4.45
N ASN A 143 -3.79 21.51 4.95
CA ASN A 143 -3.87 22.82 4.30
C ASN A 143 -2.51 23.33 3.81
N ASP A 144 -1.41 22.75 4.30
CA ASP A 144 -0.05 23.12 3.92
C ASP A 144 0.68 21.97 3.21
N ALA A 145 1.27 22.26 2.05
CA ALA A 145 2.02 21.28 1.26
C ALA A 145 3.51 21.22 1.65
N LEU A 146 3.84 21.37 2.93
CA LEU A 146 5.22 21.34 3.41
C LEU A 146 5.84 19.96 3.13
N PRO A 147 7.11 19.88 2.67
CA PRO A 147 7.74 18.59 2.41
C PRO A 147 7.89 17.75 3.68
N PHE A 148 7.68 16.43 3.56
CA PHE A 148 7.97 15.50 4.65
C PHE A 148 9.46 15.53 5.04
N ALA A 149 9.74 15.41 6.33
CA ALA A 149 11.07 15.09 6.82
C ALA A 149 11.46 13.67 6.42
N VAL A 150 12.75 13.37 6.32
CA VAL A 150 13.25 12.01 6.04
C VAL A 150 14.09 11.54 7.20
N GLN A 151 13.83 10.31 7.62
CA GLN A 151 14.62 9.59 8.61
C GLN A 151 15.05 8.25 8.03
N ILE A 152 16.33 7.92 8.20
CA ILE A 152 16.88 6.61 7.87
C ILE A 152 17.40 6.04 9.19
N PRO A 153 16.62 5.18 9.89
CA PRO A 153 17.06 4.62 11.15
C PRO A 153 18.30 3.74 10.95
N GLU A 154 19.38 4.04 11.68
CA GLU A 154 20.64 3.26 11.61
C GLU A 154 20.84 2.36 12.84
N LYS A 155 20.19 2.71 13.95
CA LYS A 155 20.29 1.98 15.23
C LYS A 155 19.01 1.20 15.46
N ASP A 156 19.15 0.08 16.18
CA ASP A 156 18.03 -0.75 16.64
C ASP A 156 17.17 -1.30 15.49
N ILE A 157 17.75 -1.39 14.28
CA ILE A 157 17.15 -2.08 13.15
C ILE A 157 17.96 -3.33 12.77
N PRO A 158 17.30 -4.45 12.47
CA PRO A 158 17.96 -5.66 11.98
C PRO A 158 18.68 -5.43 10.65
N ASN A 159 20.02 -5.50 10.66
CA ASN A 159 20.81 -5.52 9.44
C ASN A 159 20.92 -6.94 8.87
N GLN A 160 21.01 -7.07 7.55
CA GLN A 160 21.32 -8.33 6.90
C GLN A 160 22.83 -8.51 6.73
N GLY A 161 23.30 -9.75 6.86
CA GLY A 161 24.71 -10.12 6.63
C GLY A 161 25.00 -10.57 5.19
N ASN A 162 24.04 -10.46 4.27
CA ASN A 162 24.17 -10.92 2.88
C ASN A 162 23.53 -9.95 1.89
N ARG A 163 23.77 -10.15 0.59
CA ARG A 163 23.31 -9.25 -0.49
C ARG A 163 22.00 -9.69 -1.18
N SER A 164 21.28 -10.68 -0.66
CA SER A 164 20.11 -11.26 -1.33
C SER A 164 18.80 -11.14 -0.54
N ASP A 165 18.86 -10.92 0.77
CA ASP A 165 17.68 -10.96 1.64
C ASP A 165 17.01 -9.59 1.85
N TYR A 166 17.43 -8.52 1.15
CA TYR A 166 16.90 -7.17 1.37
C TYR A 166 15.38 -7.12 1.19
N GLY A 167 14.86 -7.92 0.25
CA GLY A 167 13.42 -8.08 0.04
C GLY A 167 12.68 -8.80 1.17
N ILE A 168 13.34 -9.76 1.82
CA ILE A 168 12.81 -10.48 2.98
C ILE A 168 12.77 -9.54 4.18
N PHE A 169 13.85 -8.81 4.43
CA PHE A 169 13.94 -7.84 5.52
C PHE A 169 12.93 -6.70 5.35
N ALA A 170 12.79 -6.12 4.15
CA ALA A 170 11.78 -5.11 3.86
C ALA A 170 10.36 -5.61 4.19
N LEU A 171 10.01 -6.83 3.78
CA LEU A 171 8.70 -7.42 4.14
C LEU A 171 8.54 -7.63 5.65
N LYS A 172 9.61 -8.01 6.34
CA LYS A 172 9.59 -8.19 7.80
C LYS A 172 9.44 -6.87 8.53
N PHE A 173 10.13 -5.81 8.12
CA PHE A 173 9.91 -4.48 8.70
C PHE A 173 8.44 -4.06 8.58
N LEU A 174 7.85 -4.19 7.39
CA LEU A 174 6.45 -3.85 7.16
C LEU A 174 5.50 -4.69 8.03
N GLU A 175 5.77 -5.99 8.20
CA GLU A 175 4.93 -6.87 9.03
C GLU A 175 4.94 -6.47 10.50
N TYR A 176 6.11 -6.08 11.03
CA TYR A 176 6.25 -5.65 12.42
C TYR A 176 5.62 -4.27 12.64
N LEU A 177 5.85 -3.33 11.73
CA LEU A 177 5.24 -2.00 11.78
C LEU A 177 3.71 -2.09 11.72
N LEU A 178 3.17 -2.91 10.82
CA LEU A 178 1.73 -3.13 10.70
C LEU A 178 1.12 -3.75 11.96
N ALA A 179 1.87 -4.61 12.66
CA ALA A 179 1.46 -5.22 13.92
C ALA A 179 1.76 -4.37 15.17
N GLY A 180 2.38 -3.19 15.01
CA GLY A 180 2.80 -2.33 16.13
C GLY A 180 3.86 -2.97 17.03
N LYS A 181 4.75 -3.81 16.47
CA LYS A 181 5.77 -4.55 17.22
C LYS A 181 7.17 -3.98 17.03
N GLN A 182 8.00 -4.08 18.07
CA GLN A 182 9.43 -3.85 17.96
C GLN A 182 10.10 -5.00 17.20
N PHE A 183 11.13 -4.68 16.42
CA PHE A 183 11.89 -5.69 15.68
C PHE A 183 12.68 -6.58 16.66
N ASP A 184 12.47 -7.89 16.58
CA ASP A 184 13.10 -8.90 17.45
C ASP A 184 13.82 -10.00 16.65
N PHE A 185 14.29 -9.67 15.45
CA PHE A 185 15.01 -10.58 14.57
C PHE A 185 16.40 -10.04 14.19
N GLU A 186 17.29 -10.91 13.74
CA GLU A 186 18.68 -10.59 13.40
C GLU A 186 19.07 -11.13 12.02
N ALA A 187 20.28 -10.77 11.56
CA ALA A 187 20.88 -11.28 10.33
C ALA A 187 20.82 -12.81 10.21
N LYS A 188 21.08 -13.52 11.33
CA LYS A 188 21.13 -14.98 11.39
C LYS A 188 19.77 -15.64 11.14
N ASP A 189 18.67 -14.90 11.31
CA ASP A 189 17.32 -15.41 11.13
C ASP A 189 16.90 -15.42 9.65
N GLY A 190 17.68 -14.80 8.75
CA GLY A 190 17.40 -14.73 7.31
C GLY A 190 16.93 -16.06 6.68
N PRO A 191 17.63 -17.18 6.86
CA PRO A 191 17.19 -18.48 6.37
C PRO A 191 15.82 -18.92 6.92
N ALA A 192 15.57 -18.75 8.22
CA ALA A 192 14.29 -19.10 8.83
C ALA A 192 13.16 -18.17 8.37
N LEU A 193 13.46 -16.88 8.18
CA LEU A 193 12.52 -15.89 7.66
C LEU A 193 12.11 -16.21 6.21
N ARG A 194 13.03 -16.65 5.36
CA ARG A 194 12.73 -17.14 3.99
C ARG A 194 11.72 -18.28 4.03
N VAL A 195 12.02 -19.33 4.80
CA VAL A 195 11.13 -20.50 4.94
C VAL A 195 9.77 -20.09 5.48
N LYS A 196 9.72 -19.22 6.48
CA LYS A 196 8.48 -18.72 7.08
C LYS A 196 7.62 -17.93 6.08
N ILE A 197 8.23 -17.06 5.27
CA ILE A 197 7.53 -16.30 4.23
C ILE A 197 6.99 -17.23 3.15
N GLU A 198 7.78 -18.22 2.71
CA GLU A 198 7.38 -19.19 1.70
C GLU A 198 6.22 -20.06 2.20
N LEU A 199 6.35 -20.68 3.38
CA LEU A 199 5.31 -21.52 3.98
C LEU A 199 4.00 -20.75 4.18
N ARG A 200 4.07 -19.51 4.66
CA ARG A 200 2.85 -18.67 4.82
C ARG A 200 2.20 -18.34 3.50
N SER A 201 3.00 -18.09 2.47
CA SER A 201 2.48 -17.84 1.12
C SER A 201 1.73 -19.06 0.57
N VAL A 202 2.20 -20.28 0.86
CA VAL A 202 1.54 -21.53 0.43
C VAL A 202 0.31 -21.85 1.27
N VAL A 203 0.42 -21.83 2.59
CA VAL A 203 -0.66 -22.21 3.51
C VAL A 203 -1.86 -21.28 3.38
N ASP A 204 -1.64 -19.96 3.29
CA ASP A 204 -2.74 -19.01 3.25
C ASP A 204 -3.42 -18.91 1.88
N ILE A 205 -2.79 -19.34 0.78
CA ILE A 205 -3.53 -19.54 -0.48
C ILE A 205 -4.64 -20.57 -0.25
N GLY A 206 -4.35 -21.64 0.50
CA GLY A 206 -5.34 -22.63 0.93
C GLY A 206 -6.36 -22.07 1.93
N SER A 207 -5.97 -21.25 2.90
CA SER A 207 -6.92 -20.71 3.88
C SER A 207 -7.87 -19.66 3.28
N VAL A 208 -7.36 -18.77 2.43
CA VAL A 208 -8.10 -17.64 1.85
C VAL A 208 -9.01 -18.07 0.68
N LEU A 209 -8.66 -19.13 -0.04
CA LEU A 209 -9.58 -19.73 -1.03
C LEU A 209 -10.79 -20.39 -0.38
N PHE A 210 -10.66 -20.88 0.87
CA PHE A 210 -11.70 -21.65 1.55
C PHE A 210 -12.46 -20.83 2.61
N ALA A 211 -11.91 -19.70 3.07
CA ALA A 211 -12.59 -18.74 3.93
C ALA A 211 -13.42 -17.74 3.09
N GLY A 212 -14.55 -18.20 2.55
CA GLY A 212 -15.76 -17.42 2.23
C GLY A 212 -15.62 -16.07 1.50
N LEU A 213 -16.09 -16.03 0.25
CA LEU A 213 -16.55 -14.78 -0.37
C LEU A 213 -17.52 -14.07 0.61
N PRO A 214 -17.26 -12.81 1.03
CA PRO A 214 -18.24 -12.10 1.83
C PRO A 214 -19.47 -11.84 0.96
N GLU A 215 -20.61 -12.32 1.44
CA GLU A 215 -21.92 -12.04 0.88
C GLU A 215 -22.06 -10.52 0.74
N ARG A 216 -22.21 -10.03 -0.50
CA ARG A 216 -22.41 -8.61 -0.77
C ARG A 216 -23.56 -8.12 0.10
N ARG A 217 -23.30 -7.23 1.06
CA ARG A 217 -24.36 -6.46 1.71
C ARG A 217 -25.08 -5.69 0.60
N ARG A 218 -26.27 -6.16 0.21
CA ARG A 218 -27.18 -5.38 -0.61
C ARG A 218 -27.62 -4.18 0.22
N PRO A 219 -27.51 -2.94 -0.30
CA PRO A 219 -28.26 -1.84 0.27
C PRO A 219 -29.71 -2.01 -0.19
N THR A 220 -30.61 -2.42 0.71
CA THR A 220 -32.05 -2.36 0.42
C THR A 220 -32.77 -1.71 1.59
N GLY A 221 -32.71 -0.40 1.60
CA GLY A 221 -33.80 0.43 2.07
C GLY A 221 -34.40 1.11 0.85
N GLU A 222 -35.41 0.51 0.24
CA GLU A 222 -36.60 1.22 -0.25
C GLU A 222 -37.67 0.21 -0.64
N ARG A 223 -38.83 0.39 -0.02
CA ARG A 223 -40.04 -0.38 -0.23
C ARG A 223 -40.74 0.28 -1.41
N THR A 224 -40.75 -0.36 -2.57
CA THR A 224 -41.68 -0.03 -3.64
C THR A 224 -42.48 -1.28 -3.98
N THR A 225 -43.70 -1.30 -3.44
CA THR A 225 -44.80 -2.14 -3.84
C THR A 225 -45.14 -1.89 -5.30
N ILE A 226 -45.03 -2.91 -6.16
CA ILE A 226 -45.84 -3.00 -7.38
C ILE A 226 -46.31 -4.44 -7.51
N ASP A 227 -47.62 -4.55 -7.68
CA ASP A 227 -48.44 -5.73 -7.58
C ASP A 227 -48.17 -6.81 -8.62
N ALA A 228 -48.52 -8.03 -8.22
CA ALA A 228 -48.58 -9.23 -9.03
C ALA A 228 -49.63 -9.11 -10.15
N ILE A 229 -49.26 -9.50 -11.37
CA ILE A 229 -50.20 -10.12 -12.30
C ILE A 229 -49.58 -11.43 -12.78
N SER A 230 -50.30 -12.49 -12.43
CA SER A 230 -50.15 -13.89 -12.86
C SER A 230 -50.84 -14.10 -14.20
N SER A 231 -50.51 -15.23 -14.84
CA SER A 231 -51.11 -15.86 -16.04
C SER A 231 -50.44 -15.46 -17.37
N GLY A 232 -50.05 -16.38 -18.25
CA GLY A 232 -50.12 -17.83 -18.27
C GLY A 232 -49.60 -18.37 -19.62
N THR A 233 -49.36 -19.69 -19.63
CA THR A 233 -49.39 -20.63 -20.78
C THR A 233 -48.40 -20.50 -21.95
N ASN A 234 -47.48 -21.48 -21.99
CA ASN A 234 -47.15 -22.43 -23.07
C ASN A 234 -47.32 -22.04 -24.56
N HIS A 235 -46.21 -22.15 -25.31
CA HIS A 235 -46.02 -23.02 -26.51
C HIS A 235 -44.67 -22.60 -27.17
N SER A 236 -43.63 -23.44 -27.15
CA SER A 236 -43.20 -24.39 -28.18
C SER A 236 -42.77 -23.78 -29.52
N GLU A 237 -41.58 -24.23 -29.97
CA GLU A 237 -41.02 -24.26 -31.33
C GLU A 237 -40.08 -23.13 -31.79
N GLY A 238 -38.89 -23.55 -32.25
CA GLY A 238 -38.29 -23.00 -33.48
C GLY A 238 -37.03 -22.16 -33.37
N CYS A 239 -35.86 -22.80 -33.26
CA CYS A 239 -34.70 -22.40 -34.10
C CYS A 239 -35.02 -22.76 -35.57
N PRO A 240 -34.38 -22.20 -36.62
CA PRO A 240 -33.02 -21.64 -36.63
C PRO A 240 -32.78 -20.36 -37.48
N PHE A 241 -31.57 -19.81 -37.30
CA PHE A 241 -30.70 -19.09 -38.26
C PHE A 241 -31.30 -18.11 -39.29
N GLY A 242 -30.86 -16.86 -39.15
CA GLY A 242 -30.67 -15.85 -40.20
C GLY A 242 -29.60 -14.87 -39.73
#